data_AF-A0A3G9GXZ6-F1
#
_entry.id   AF-A0A3G9GXZ6-F1
#
_cell.length_a   1.000
_cell.length_b   1.000
_cell.length_c   1.000
_cell.angle_alpha   90.00
_cell.angle_beta   90.00
_cell.angle_gamma   90.00
#
_symmetry.space_group_name_H-M   'P 1'
#
loop_
_entity.id
_entity.type
_entity.pdbx_description
1 polymer ?
#
loop_
_entity_poly.entity_id
_entity_poly.type
_entity_poly.pdbx_seq_one_letter_code
_entity_poly.pdbx_strand_id
1 'polypeptide(L)' 'MALLVRDAADRKQFRLVREVHIMAVPKRRMSRSNTRSRRAQWKAEATGLVSVNVAGQAHKVPRRLLKAARLGLIDLDRRA' A
#
# COMPACT_ATOMS: atom_id res chain seq x y z
N MET A 1 -35.98 45.45 21.84
CA MET A 1 -36.54 45.24 20.48
C MET A 1 -35.39 45.02 19.51
N ALA A 2 -35.02 43.75 19.30
CA ALA A 2 -34.25 43.22 18.15
C ALA A 2 -33.98 41.74 18.46
N LEU A 3 -35.02 40.90 18.30
CA LEU A 3 -34.84 39.46 18.30
C LEU A 3 -34.02 39.10 17.07
N LEU A 4 -32.78 38.68 17.29
CA LEU A 4 -31.83 38.29 16.26
C LEU A 4 -32.37 37.02 15.58
N VAL A 5 -33.10 37.20 14.48
CA VAL A 5 -33.58 36.13 13.61
C VAL A 5 -32.35 35.45 13.01
N ARG A 6 -31.89 34.37 13.66
CA ARG A 6 -30.90 33.47 13.07
C ARG A 6 -31.58 32.74 11.91
N ASP A 7 -31.29 33.25 10.71
CA ASP A 7 -31.72 32.75 9.41
C ASP A 7 -31.58 31.21 9.33
N ALA A 8 -32.56 30.57 8.71
CA ALA A 8 -32.56 29.13 8.46
C ALA A 8 -31.41 28.70 7.52
N ALA A 9 -30.89 29.62 6.70
CA ALA A 9 -29.73 29.38 5.84
C ALA A 9 -28.43 29.17 6.64
N ASP A 10 -28.24 29.93 7.73
CA ASP A 10 -27.07 29.83 8.62
C ASP A 10 -27.04 28.47 9.35
N ARG A 11 -28.21 27.95 9.74
CA ARG A 11 -28.35 26.59 10.30
C ARG A 11 -28.09 25.48 9.28
N LYS A 12 -28.40 25.69 7.99
CA LYS A 12 -28.14 24.71 6.92
C LYS A 12 -26.66 24.61 6.58
N GLN A 13 -25.94 25.74 6.53
CA GLN A 13 -24.49 25.72 6.34
C GLN A 13 -23.78 25.01 7.51
N PHE A 14 -24.16 25.30 8.76
CA PHE A 14 -23.57 24.64 9.93
C PHE A 14 -23.84 23.12 10.00
N ARG A 15 -24.97 22.67 9.44
CA ARG A 15 -25.34 21.24 9.37
C ARG A 15 -24.55 20.48 8.31
N LEU A 16 -24.30 21.07 7.14
CA LEU A 16 -23.52 20.44 6.07
C LEU A 16 -22.04 20.26 6.42
N VAL A 17 -21.44 21.17 7.20
CA VAL A 17 -20.03 21.02 7.61
C VAL A 17 -19.85 19.88 8.62
N ARG A 18 -20.86 19.54 9.43
CA ARG A 18 -20.79 18.45 10.42
C ARG A 18 -20.85 17.04 9.81
N GLU A 19 -21.42 16.88 8.63
CA GLU A 19 -21.62 15.56 7.99
C GLU A 19 -20.36 15.04 7.28
N VAL A 20 -19.45 15.92 6.86
CA VAL A 20 -18.19 15.55 6.20
C VAL A 20 -17.11 15.06 7.20
N HIS A 21 -17.39 15.08 8.50
CA HIS A 21 -16.45 14.73 9.57
C HIS A 21 -16.45 13.24 9.97
N ILE A 22 -17.17 12.37 9.25
CA ILE A 22 -17.24 10.94 9.59
C ILE A 22 -15.91 10.21 9.29
N MET A 23 -15.08 10.76 8.39
CA MET A 23 -13.76 10.20 8.08
C MET A 23 -12.64 11.06 8.66
N ALA A 24 -11.65 10.44 9.28
CA ALA A 24 -10.48 11.15 9.81
C ALA A 24 -9.65 11.75 8.66
N VAL A 25 -9.59 13.07 8.58
CA VAL A 25 -8.81 13.82 7.58
C VAL A 25 -7.51 14.34 8.20
N PRO A 26 -6.36 14.30 7.48
CA PRO A 26 -5.11 14.90 7.96
C PRO A 26 -5.26 16.41 8.19
N LYS A 27 -5.20 16.84 9.46
CA LYS A 27 -5.34 18.26 9.83
C LYS A 27 -4.12 19.11 9.48
N ARG A 28 -2.92 18.51 9.43
CA ARG A 28 -1.64 19.20 9.25
C ARG A 28 -0.79 18.50 8.19
N ARG A 29 0.05 19.28 7.51
CA ARG A 29 1.10 18.75 6.63
C ARG A 29 2.13 18.00 7.48
N MET A 30 2.41 16.75 7.11
CA MET A 30 3.43 15.93 7.76
C MET A 30 4.84 16.48 7.45
N SER A 31 5.74 16.46 8.44
CA SER A 31 7.12 16.93 8.27
C SER A 31 7.87 16.14 7.19
N ARG A 32 8.89 16.77 6.58
CA ARG A 32 9.74 16.10 5.57
C ARG A 32 10.42 14.86 6.15
N SER A 33 10.92 14.95 7.38
CA SER A 33 11.58 13.83 8.09
C SER A 33 10.62 12.64 8.23
N ASN A 34 9.43 12.84 8.83
CA ASN A 34 8.45 11.77 9.04
C ASN A 34 7.99 11.14 7.72
N THR A 35 7.80 11.95 6.69
CA THR A 35 7.40 11.47 5.37
C THR A 35 8.48 10.60 4.72
N ARG A 36 9.75 11.03 4.80
CA ARG A 36 10.89 10.25 4.28
C ARG A 36 11.07 8.95 5.05
N SER A 37 11.02 9.00 6.38
CA SER A 37 11.16 7.82 7.24
C SER A 37 10.09 6.77 6.94
N ARG A 38 8.81 7.18 6.81
CA ARG A 38 7.73 6.26 6.44
C ARG A 38 7.93 5.65 5.05
N ARG A 39 8.29 6.48 4.05
CA ARG A 39 8.50 5.98 2.68
C ARG A 39 9.69 5.01 2.58
N ALA A 40 10.75 5.22 3.35
CA ALA A 40 11.92 4.35 3.34
C ALA A 40 11.63 2.91 3.82
N GLN A 41 10.55 2.71 4.59
CA GLN A 41 10.10 1.37 4.99
C GLN A 41 9.37 0.62 3.88
N TRP A 42 8.87 1.32 2.86
CA TRP A 42 8.29 0.68 1.69
C TRP A 42 9.42 0.21 0.76
N LYS A 43 9.96 -0.96 1.09
CA LYS A 43 11.04 -1.63 0.38
C LYS A 43 10.70 -3.11 0.22
N ALA A 44 11.21 -3.73 -0.84
CA ALA A 44 11.08 -5.17 -1.06
C ALA A 44 12.36 -5.88 -0.64
N GLU A 45 12.22 -6.99 0.08
CA GLU A 45 13.33 -7.89 0.39
C GLU A 45 13.51 -8.89 -0.76
N ALA A 46 14.74 -9.05 -1.25
CA ALA A 46 15.05 -10.03 -2.28
C ALA A 46 15.00 -11.44 -1.67
N THR A 47 14.27 -12.35 -2.31
CA THR A 47 14.19 -13.74 -1.85
C THR A 47 15.53 -14.45 -2.05
N GLY A 48 16.00 -15.14 -1.01
CA GLY A 48 17.15 -16.05 -1.13
C GLY A 48 16.90 -17.16 -2.16
N LEU A 49 17.83 -17.30 -3.11
CA LEU A 49 17.73 -18.27 -4.20
C LEU A 49 18.64 -19.47 -3.95
N VAL A 50 18.19 -20.64 -4.39
CA VAL A 50 18.92 -21.91 -4.35
C VAL A 50 19.09 -22.43 -5.77
N SER A 51 20.25 -23.01 -6.05
CA SER A 51 20.54 -23.62 -7.35
C SER A 51 19.83 -24.97 -7.51
N VAL A 52 19.21 -25.19 -8.67
CA VAL A 52 18.57 -26.45 -9.07
C VAL A 52 18.96 -26.76 -10.51
N ASN A 53 19.29 -28.02 -10.78
CA ASN A 53 19.46 -28.49 -12.16
C ASN A 53 18.12 -29.00 -12.68
N VAL A 54 17.62 -28.40 -13.77
CA VAL A 54 16.39 -28.78 -14.47
C VAL A 54 16.74 -28.94 -15.95
N ALA A 55 16.37 -30.07 -16.56
CA ALA A 55 16.68 -30.37 -17.97
C ALA A 55 18.16 -30.19 -18.36
N GLY A 56 19.08 -30.45 -17.41
CA GLY A 56 20.53 -30.30 -17.63
C GLY A 56 21.08 -28.88 -17.49
N GLN A 57 20.22 -27.88 -17.23
CA GLN A 57 20.61 -26.49 -17.01
C GLN A 57 20.47 -26.09 -15.54
N ALA A 58 21.40 -25.26 -15.06
CA ALA A 58 21.36 -24.74 -13.70
C ALA A 58 20.50 -23.48 -13.62
N HIS A 59 19.44 -23.52 -12.81
CA HIS A 59 18.55 -22.38 -12.54
C HIS A 59 18.58 -21.99 -11.07
N LYS A 60 18.30 -20.72 -10.78
CA LYS A 60 18.16 -20.19 -9.42
C LYS A 60 16.68 -20.00 -9.10
N VAL A 61 16.19 -20.69 -8.08
CA VAL A 61 14.78 -20.62 -7.67
C VAL A 61 14.65 -20.36 -6.17
N PRO A 62 13.58 -19.69 -5.71
CA PRO A 62 13.27 -19.63 -4.30
C PRO A 62 13.13 -21.03 -3.71
N ARG A 63 13.66 -21.27 -2.52
CA ARG A 63 13.68 -22.60 -1.88
C ARG A 63 12.29 -23.26 -1.79
N ARG A 64 11.23 -22.47 -1.63
CA ARG A 64 9.83 -22.97 -1.61
C ARG A 64 9.41 -23.66 -2.90
N LEU A 65 9.98 -23.25 -4.04
CA LEU A 65 9.65 -23.77 -5.37
C LEU A 65 10.57 -24.91 -5.82
N LEU A 66 11.54 -25.30 -4.99
CA LEU A 66 12.55 -26.33 -5.30
C LEU A 66 11.92 -27.63 -5.82
N LYS A 67 10.89 -28.14 -5.14
CA LYS A 67 10.22 -29.40 -5.50
C LYS A 67 9.51 -29.27 -6.85
N ALA A 68 8.79 -28.19 -7.06
CA ALA A 68 8.02 -27.97 -8.28
C ALA A 68 8.94 -27.75 -9.49
N ALA A 69 10.08 -27.07 -9.30
CA ALA A 69 11.12 -26.93 -10.33
C ALA A 69 11.71 -28.29 -10.75
N ARG A 70 12.00 -29.18 -9.78
CA ARG A 70 12.48 -30.54 -10.08
C ARG A 70 11.47 -31.40 -10.83
N LEU A 71 10.18 -31.22 -10.54
CA LEU A 71 9.09 -31.95 -11.18
C LEU A 71 8.65 -31.34 -12.52
N GLY A 72 9.25 -30.24 -12.96
CA GLY A 72 8.89 -29.56 -14.22
C GLY A 72 7.51 -28.91 -14.20
N LEU A 73 6.95 -28.60 -13.02
CA LEU A 73 5.62 -28.02 -12.87
C LEU A 73 5.60 -26.48 -12.98
N ILE A 74 6.77 -25.86 -13.17
CA ILE A 74 6.94 -24.41 -13.24
C ILE A 74 7.76 -24.08 -14.49
N ASP A 75 7.28 -23.09 -15.23
CA ASP A 75 8.00 -22.47 -16.35
C ASP A 75 9.14 -21.57 -15.82
N LEU A 76 10.39 -21.95 -16.12
CA LEU A 76 11.59 -21.25 -15.66
C LEU A 76 12.18 -20.29 -16.72
N ASP A 77 11.69 -20.32 -17.95
CA ASP A 77 12.26 -19.59 -19.08
C ASP A 77 11.48 -18.33 -19.47
N ARG A 78 10.47 -17.96 -18.67
CA ARG A 78 9.68 -16.74 -18.88
C ARG A 78 10.54 -15.49 -18.71
N ARG A 79 11.11 -15.03 -19.81
CA ARG A 79 11.74 -13.70 -19.94
C ARG A 79 10.60 -12.68 -20.13
N ALA A 80 10.50 -11.76 -19.18
CA ALA A 80 9.69 -10.54 -19.31
C ALA A 80 10.56 -9.42 -19.91
#